data_AF-A0A945M7E3-F1
#
_entry.id   AF-A0A945M7E3-F1
#
_cell.length_a   1.000
_cell.length_b   1.000
_cell.length_c   1.000
_cell.angle_alpha   90.00
_cell.angle_beta   90.00
_cell.angle_gamma   90.00
#
_symmetry.space_group_name_H-M   'P 1'
#
loop_
_entity.id
_entity.type
_entity.pdbx_description
1 polymer ?
#
loop_
_entity_poly.entity_id
_entity_poly.type
_entity_poly.pdbx_seq_one_letter_code
_entity_poly.pdbx_strand_id
1 'polypeptide(L)'
;MAGAARRRAAALLLCLLPLAAALAPPARANDVAGDWRCVRTDTRGTVHQCVMRLSVDSENRIEGRIEWTLLRSPNLDDRAKLGLAGTERIRGRVTGPESLFFEGYAEDDPEGVVALDKYPMQLSPGGEWMFGRTESGGTWTAQFYATRE
;
A
#
# COMPACT_ATOMS: atom_id res chain seq x y z
N MET A 1 31.96 56.70 57.23
CA MET A 1 32.35 56.17 55.90
C MET A 1 32.02 54.70 55.82
N ALA A 2 31.05 54.30 55.00
CA ALA A 2 30.94 52.97 54.39
C ALA A 2 29.73 52.98 53.44
N GLY A 3 29.98 53.20 52.15
CA GLY A 3 28.99 53.06 51.09
C GLY A 3 29.05 51.65 50.53
N ALA A 4 27.96 50.89 50.61
CA ALA A 4 27.86 49.56 50.04
C ALA A 4 27.46 49.64 48.55
N ALA A 5 28.33 49.11 47.69
CA ALA A 5 28.18 49.04 46.25
C ALA A 5 27.02 48.11 45.83
N ARG A 6 26.12 48.60 44.97
CA ARG A 6 25.09 47.79 44.31
C ARG A 6 25.71 47.03 43.14
N ARG A 7 25.74 45.70 43.20
CA ARG A 7 26.11 44.83 42.06
C ARG A 7 24.84 44.46 41.28
N ARG A 8 24.94 44.59 39.95
CA ARG A 8 23.92 44.30 38.95
C ARG A 8 23.71 42.79 38.81
N ALA A 9 22.48 42.36 38.60
CA ALA A 9 22.18 41.04 38.02
C ALA A 9 21.26 41.25 36.82
N ALA A 10 21.82 41.16 35.61
CA ALA A 10 21.03 41.07 34.39
C ALA A 10 20.67 39.59 34.19
N ALA A 11 19.39 39.26 34.25
CA ALA A 11 18.90 37.91 33.99
C ALA A 11 18.88 37.66 32.48
N LEU A 12 19.72 36.74 32.00
CA LEU A 12 19.69 36.24 30.64
C LEU A 12 18.57 35.18 30.55
N LEU A 13 17.44 35.53 29.94
CA LEU A 13 16.36 34.57 29.66
C LEU A 13 16.75 33.75 28.42
N LEU A 14 17.28 32.54 28.61
CA LEU A 14 17.46 31.57 27.53
C LEU A 14 16.06 31.05 27.13
N CYS A 15 15.55 31.48 25.98
CA CYS A 15 14.35 30.91 25.38
C CYS A 15 14.68 29.51 24.84
N LEU A 16 14.40 28.48 25.63
CA LEU A 16 14.34 27.09 25.18
C LEU A 16 13.10 26.93 24.30
N LEU A 17 13.26 27.08 22.99
CA LEU A 17 12.26 26.61 22.02
C LEU A 17 12.38 25.09 21.94
N PRO A 18 11.35 24.30 22.32
CA PRO A 18 11.37 22.88 22.04
C PRO A 18 11.26 22.71 20.52
N LEU A 19 12.31 22.13 19.92
CA LEU A 19 12.30 21.68 18.54
C LEU A 19 11.36 20.46 18.47
N ALA A 20 10.05 20.71 18.39
CA ALA A 20 9.07 19.67 18.14
C ALA A 20 9.26 19.22 16.69
N ALA A 21 10.09 18.19 16.48
CA ALA A 21 10.06 17.41 15.26
C ALA A 21 8.65 16.83 15.15
N ALA A 22 7.85 17.35 14.20
CA ALA A 22 6.56 16.77 13.89
C ALA A 22 6.79 15.36 13.35
N LEU A 23 6.59 14.35 14.21
CA LEU A 23 6.45 12.97 13.78
C LEU A 23 5.15 12.91 12.97
N ALA A 24 5.26 12.73 11.66
CA ALA A 24 4.11 12.34 10.85
C ALA A 24 3.49 11.08 11.49
N PRO A 25 2.16 11.03 11.70
CA PRO A 25 1.54 9.83 12.24
C PRO A 25 1.87 8.65 11.33
N PRO A 26 2.15 7.45 11.88
CA PRO A 26 2.30 6.25 11.06
C PRO A 26 1.03 6.06 10.24
N ALA A 27 1.17 5.57 9.00
CA ALA A 27 0.00 5.29 8.17
C ALA A 27 -0.93 4.37 8.96
N ARG A 28 -2.17 4.84 9.16
CA ARG A 28 -3.13 4.17 10.03
C ARG A 28 -3.82 3.09 9.22
N ALA A 29 -4.39 2.09 9.86
CA ALA A 29 -5.28 1.11 9.20
C ALA A 29 -6.34 1.76 8.28
N ASN A 30 -6.77 2.98 8.61
CA ASN A 30 -7.66 3.81 7.80
C ASN A 30 -7.09 4.15 6.41
N ASP A 31 -5.78 4.20 6.26
CA ASP A 31 -5.09 4.59 5.03
C ASP A 31 -5.00 3.42 4.03
N VAL A 32 -5.36 2.20 4.44
CA VAL A 32 -5.43 1.00 3.57
C VAL A 32 -6.86 0.69 3.11
N ALA A 33 -7.85 0.84 4.00
CA ALA A 33 -9.25 0.51 3.69
C ALA A 33 -9.83 1.44 2.62
N GLY A 34 -10.63 0.91 1.69
CA GLY A 34 -11.32 1.66 0.64
C GLY A 34 -11.01 1.13 -0.76
N ASP A 35 -11.28 1.99 -1.75
CA ASP A 35 -11.19 1.63 -3.17
C ASP A 35 -9.86 2.08 -3.78
N TRP A 36 -9.37 1.27 -4.70
CA TRP A 36 -8.06 1.39 -5.33
C TRP A 36 -8.16 1.04 -6.82
N ARG A 37 -7.51 1.83 -7.67
CA ARG A 37 -7.24 1.45 -9.06
C ARG A 37 -5.82 0.94 -9.17
N CYS A 38 -5.62 -0.16 -9.87
CA CYS A 38 -4.34 -0.83 -9.90
C CYS A 38 -3.95 -1.39 -11.26
N VAL A 39 -2.65 -1.63 -11.41
CA VAL A 39 -2.04 -2.29 -12.57
C VAL A 39 -1.00 -3.28 -12.07
N ARG A 40 -1.01 -4.48 -12.67
CA ARG A 40 0.01 -5.51 -12.48
C ARG A 40 0.68 -5.83 -13.81
N THR A 41 2.01 -5.78 -13.84
CA THR A 41 2.81 -6.14 -15.03
C THR A 41 3.86 -7.19 -14.67
N ASP A 42 3.92 -8.29 -15.42
CA ASP A 42 4.99 -9.29 -15.29
C ASP A 42 6.17 -9.01 -16.24
N THR A 43 7.32 -9.63 -15.98
CA THR A 43 8.53 -9.48 -16.83
C THR A 43 8.37 -10.06 -18.23
N ARG A 44 7.36 -10.90 -18.47
CA ARG A 44 7.04 -11.44 -19.80
C ARG A 44 6.20 -10.47 -20.62
N GLY A 45 5.67 -9.42 -19.99
CA GLY A 45 4.87 -8.39 -20.63
C GLY A 45 3.37 -8.64 -20.59
N THR A 46 2.90 -9.49 -19.67
CA THR A 46 1.47 -9.63 -19.33
C THR A 46 1.05 -8.44 -18.48
N VAL A 47 -0.04 -7.78 -18.83
CA VAL A 47 -0.57 -6.60 -18.14
C VAL A 47 -2.02 -6.82 -17.75
N HIS A 48 -2.29 -6.66 -16.46
CA HIS A 48 -3.65 -6.58 -15.94
C HIS A 48 -3.90 -5.19 -15.36
N GLN A 49 -5.10 -4.67 -15.59
CA GLN A 49 -5.66 -3.58 -14.81
C GLN A 49 -6.58 -4.18 -13.74
N CYS A 50 -6.76 -3.47 -12.63
CA CYS A 50 -7.72 -3.86 -11.61
C CYS A 50 -8.39 -2.70 -10.89
N VAL A 51 -9.53 -3.03 -10.29
CA VAL A 51 -10.15 -2.27 -9.21
C VAL A 51 -10.14 -3.15 -7.98
N MET A 52 -9.61 -2.64 -6.87
CA MET A 52 -9.45 -3.36 -5.62
C MET A 52 -10.20 -2.64 -4.51
N ARG A 53 -10.96 -3.40 -3.71
CA ARG A 53 -11.66 -2.90 -2.53
C ARG A 53 -11.14 -3.62 -1.30
N LEU A 54 -10.64 -2.85 -0.33
CA LEU A 54 -10.07 -3.35 0.90
C LEU A 54 -10.89 -2.90 2.11
N SER A 55 -10.97 -3.78 3.10
CA SER A 55 -11.43 -3.48 4.45
C SER A 55 -10.35 -3.86 5.45
N VAL A 56 -10.22 -3.08 6.53
CA VAL A 56 -9.29 -3.38 7.62
C VAL A 56 -10.03 -3.36 8.94
N ASP A 57 -9.86 -4.41 9.75
CA ASP A 57 -10.49 -4.51 11.07
C ASP A 57 -9.62 -3.93 12.20
N SER A 58 -10.13 -3.97 13.43
CA SER A 58 -9.41 -3.47 14.62
C SER A 58 -8.16 -4.28 14.99
N GLU A 59 -7.99 -5.47 14.42
CA GLU A 59 -6.80 -6.32 14.59
C GLU A 59 -5.81 -6.17 13.43
N ASN A 60 -6.01 -5.19 12.55
CA ASN A 60 -5.25 -4.95 11.33
C ASN A 60 -5.31 -6.11 10.32
N ARG A 61 -6.37 -6.92 10.34
CA ARG A 61 -6.61 -7.92 9.29
C ARG A 61 -7.22 -7.24 8.09
N ILE A 62 -6.77 -7.65 6.91
CA ILE A 62 -7.24 -7.16 5.62
C ILE A 62 -8.14 -8.22 5.01
N GLU A 63 -9.32 -7.82 4.57
CA GLU A 63 -10.19 -8.59 3.69
C GLU A 63 -10.53 -7.74 2.48
N GLY A 64 -10.57 -8.35 1.30
CA GLY A 64 -10.84 -7.59 0.08
C GLY A 64 -11.13 -8.43 -1.14
N ARG A 65 -11.34 -7.71 -2.24
CA ARG A 65 -11.48 -8.29 -3.57
C ARG A 65 -10.72 -7.46 -4.59
N ILE A 66 -10.23 -8.12 -5.61
CA ILE A 66 -9.60 -7.50 -6.78
C ILE A 66 -10.36 -7.96 -8.01
N GLU A 67 -10.95 -7.01 -8.74
CA GLU A 67 -11.55 -7.24 -10.04
C GLU A 67 -10.47 -6.97 -11.08
N TRP A 68 -9.96 -8.03 -11.71
CA TRP A 68 -8.89 -7.98 -12.69
C TRP A 68 -9.44 -7.91 -14.11
N THR A 69 -8.73 -7.25 -15.01
CA THR A 69 -9.00 -7.26 -16.46
C THR A 69 -7.69 -7.46 -17.20
N LEU A 70 -7.62 -8.49 -18.06
CA LEU A 70 -6.43 -8.75 -18.87
C LEU A 70 -6.36 -7.75 -20.03
N LEU A 71 -5.35 -6.90 -20.05
CA LEU A 71 -5.18 -5.90 -21.12
C LEU A 71 -4.20 -6.35 -22.19
N ARG A 72 -3.21 -7.17 -21.83
CA ARG A 72 -2.15 -7.61 -22.73
C ARG A 72 -1.54 -8.92 -22.24
N SER A 73 -1.25 -9.83 -23.16
CA SER A 73 -0.48 -11.05 -22.89
C SER A 73 0.45 -11.35 -24.07
N PRO A 74 1.69 -11.81 -23.82
CA PRO A 74 2.55 -12.37 -24.87
C PRO A 74 2.11 -13.78 -25.30
N ASN A 75 1.27 -14.46 -24.51
CA ASN A 75 0.79 -15.80 -24.81
C ASN A 75 -0.36 -15.73 -25.82
N LEU A 76 -0.25 -16.51 -26.91
CA LEU A 76 -1.26 -16.53 -27.96
C LEU A 76 -2.60 -17.10 -27.49
N ASP A 77 -2.57 -18.02 -26.52
CA ASP A 77 -3.78 -18.65 -25.98
C ASP A 77 -4.65 -17.65 -25.20
N ASP A 78 -4.04 -16.58 -24.68
CA ASP A 78 -4.75 -15.54 -23.93
C ASP A 78 -5.42 -14.50 -24.84
N ARG A 79 -5.26 -14.57 -26.16
CA ARG A 79 -5.83 -13.59 -27.10
C ARG A 79 -7.35 -13.49 -27.00
N ALA A 80 -8.03 -14.61 -26.76
CA ALA A 80 -9.47 -14.65 -26.58
C ALA A 80 -9.92 -14.06 -25.24
N LYS A 81 -9.00 -13.93 -24.27
CA LYS A 81 -9.26 -13.43 -22.91
C LYS A 81 -9.00 -11.94 -22.74
N LEU A 82 -8.45 -11.26 -23.75
CA LEU A 82 -8.18 -9.83 -23.68
C LEU A 82 -9.48 -9.04 -23.47
N GLY A 83 -9.49 -8.18 -22.46
CA GLY A 83 -10.66 -7.41 -22.03
C GLY A 83 -11.64 -8.18 -21.14
N LEU A 84 -11.44 -9.49 -20.95
CA LEU A 84 -12.21 -10.27 -19.99
C LEU A 84 -11.71 -10.03 -18.57
N ALA A 85 -12.57 -10.33 -17.61
CA ALA A 85 -12.35 -10.05 -16.21
C ALA A 85 -12.63 -11.26 -15.33
N GLY A 86 -11.95 -11.32 -14.20
CA GLY A 86 -12.19 -12.27 -13.12
C GLY A 86 -11.99 -11.59 -11.77
N THR A 87 -12.56 -12.17 -10.73
CA THR A 87 -12.47 -11.63 -9.37
C THR A 87 -11.60 -12.52 -8.50
N GLU A 88 -10.59 -11.93 -7.86
CA GLU A 88 -9.80 -12.56 -6.80
C GLU A 88 -10.30 -12.08 -5.45
N ARG A 89 -10.51 -13.00 -4.49
CA ARG A 89 -10.69 -12.67 -3.08
C ARG A 89 -9.36 -12.75 -2.37
N ILE A 90 -9.04 -11.71 -1.61
CA ILE A 90 -7.78 -11.57 -0.92
C ILE A 90 -7.98 -11.42 0.59
N ARG A 91 -7.02 -11.91 1.36
CA ARG A 91 -6.94 -11.72 2.80
C ARG A 91 -5.51 -11.42 3.21
N GLY A 92 -5.33 -10.73 4.32
CA GLY A 92 -4.01 -10.29 4.71
C GLY A 92 -3.96 -9.56 6.04
N ARG A 93 -2.91 -8.76 6.21
CA ARG A 93 -2.71 -7.92 7.39
C ARG A 93 -1.78 -6.73 7.11
N VAL A 94 -1.93 -5.68 7.91
CA VAL A 94 -0.90 -4.65 8.03
C VAL A 94 0.27 -5.23 8.84
N THR A 95 1.47 -5.19 8.26
CA THR A 95 2.69 -5.81 8.83
C THR A 95 3.66 -4.78 9.43
N GLY A 96 3.50 -3.50 9.09
CA GLY A 96 4.25 -2.38 9.65
C GLY A 96 3.57 -1.05 9.31
N PRO A 97 4.14 0.10 9.72
CA PRO A 97 3.52 1.41 9.53
C PRO A 97 3.15 1.75 8.07
N GLU A 98 3.90 1.21 7.12
CA GLU A 98 3.67 1.42 5.69
C GLU A 98 3.77 0.10 4.92
N SER A 99 3.76 -1.03 5.62
CA SER A 99 3.95 -2.34 5.02
C SER A 99 2.73 -3.20 5.26
N LEU A 100 2.31 -3.91 4.24
CA LEU A 100 1.16 -4.80 4.27
C LEU A 100 1.44 -6.05 3.45
N PHE A 101 0.74 -7.12 3.80
CA PHE A 101 0.81 -8.38 3.06
C PHE A 101 -0.60 -8.90 2.89
N PHE A 102 -0.97 -9.26 1.67
CA PHE A 102 -2.18 -10.02 1.37
C PHE A 102 -1.92 -11.10 0.33
N GLU A 103 -2.79 -12.10 0.28
CA GLU A 103 -2.75 -13.24 -0.65
C GLU A 103 -4.14 -13.54 -1.17
N GLY A 104 -4.22 -14.00 -2.42
CA GLY A 104 -5.42 -14.61 -2.99
C GLY A 104 -5.77 -15.91 -2.30
N TYR A 105 -7.05 -16.12 -2.00
CA TYR A 105 -7.55 -17.38 -1.41
C TYR A 105 -8.74 -18.00 -2.14
N ALA A 106 -9.39 -17.26 -3.03
CA ALA A 106 -10.47 -17.76 -3.86
C ALA A 106 -10.60 -16.88 -5.11
N GLU A 107 -11.12 -17.45 -6.19
CA GLU A 107 -11.40 -16.73 -7.43
C GLU A 107 -12.78 -17.08 -7.98
N ASP A 108 -13.40 -16.10 -8.65
CA ASP A 108 -14.58 -16.24 -9.49
C ASP A 108 -14.19 -15.77 -10.89
N ASP A 109 -13.80 -16.72 -11.72
CA ASP A 109 -13.14 -16.48 -12.99
C ASP A 109 -13.44 -17.61 -13.99
N PRO A 110 -14.63 -17.58 -14.64
CA PRO A 110 -15.02 -18.62 -15.59
C PRO A 110 -14.12 -18.66 -16.84
N GLU A 111 -13.36 -17.60 -17.11
CA GLU A 111 -12.56 -17.43 -18.33
C GLU A 111 -11.05 -17.70 -18.10
N GLY A 112 -10.63 -17.94 -16.86
CA GLY A 112 -9.23 -18.21 -16.51
C GLY A 112 -8.29 -17.04 -16.79
N VAL A 113 -8.74 -15.82 -16.47
CA VAL A 113 -8.00 -14.55 -16.50
C VAL A 113 -7.11 -14.35 -15.26
N VAL A 114 -7.54 -14.85 -14.11
CA VAL A 114 -6.96 -14.61 -12.79
C VAL A 114 -6.11 -15.80 -12.38
N ALA A 115 -5.07 -15.51 -11.60
CA ALA A 115 -4.35 -16.51 -10.83
C ALA A 115 -4.14 -15.93 -9.42
N LEU A 116 -4.30 -16.77 -8.40
CA LEU A 116 -4.05 -16.36 -7.02
C LEU A 116 -2.57 -16.02 -6.82
N ASP A 117 -2.32 -14.81 -6.34
CA ASP A 117 -0.96 -14.28 -6.13
C ASP A 117 -0.77 -13.82 -4.67
N LYS A 118 0.48 -13.47 -4.35
CA LYS A 118 0.86 -12.87 -3.06
C LYS A 118 1.39 -11.45 -3.25
N TYR A 119 1.07 -10.60 -2.30
CA TYR A 119 1.18 -9.15 -2.41
C TYR A 119 1.84 -8.53 -1.16
N PRO A 120 3.16 -8.61 -1.02
CA PRO A 120 3.92 -7.76 -0.10
C PRO A 120 3.98 -6.34 -0.67
N MET A 121 3.23 -5.44 -0.04
CA MET A 121 3.03 -4.08 -0.54
C MET A 121 3.59 -3.06 0.43
N GLN A 122 4.06 -1.96 -0.12
CA GLN A 122 4.45 -0.76 0.59
C GLN A 122 3.45 0.36 0.26
N LEU A 123 2.90 0.98 1.30
CA LEU A 123 2.01 2.13 1.24
C LEU A 123 2.84 3.42 1.25
N SER A 124 2.35 4.46 0.58
CA SER A 124 2.94 5.78 0.68
C SER A 124 2.68 6.42 2.05
N PRO A 125 3.51 7.39 2.49
CA PRO A 125 3.32 8.07 3.77
C PRO A 125 1.96 8.77 3.96
N GLY A 126 1.20 8.98 2.89
CA GLY A 126 -0.15 9.59 2.92
C GLY A 126 -1.28 8.64 2.53
N GLY A 127 -1.00 7.35 2.28
CA GLY A 127 -2.05 6.39 1.89
C GLY A 127 -2.61 6.58 0.48
N GLU A 128 -1.95 7.39 -0.35
CA GLU A 128 -2.42 7.75 -1.70
C GLU A 128 -2.12 6.68 -2.75
N TRP A 129 -1.05 5.92 -2.55
CA TRP A 129 -0.63 4.85 -3.45
C TRP A 129 0.04 3.72 -2.68
N MET A 130 0.03 2.53 -3.28
CA MET A 130 0.82 1.39 -2.83
C MET A 130 1.51 0.71 -4.00
N PHE A 131 2.63 0.04 -3.72
CA PHE A 131 3.38 -0.70 -4.73
C PHE A 131 4.05 -1.92 -4.12
N GLY A 132 4.38 -2.90 -4.96
CA GLY A 132 5.13 -4.05 -4.52
C GLY A 132 5.45 -5.01 -5.65
N ARG A 133 6.27 -6.01 -5.34
CA ARG A 133 6.46 -7.17 -6.21
C ARG A 133 5.45 -8.24 -5.84
N THR A 134 4.82 -8.84 -6.83
CA THR A 134 3.87 -9.93 -6.61
C THR A 134 4.44 -11.25 -7.08
N GLU A 135 3.95 -12.32 -6.48
CA GLU A 135 4.14 -13.67 -7.04
C GLU A 135 3.44 -13.74 -8.41
N SER A 136 3.92 -14.61 -9.29
CA SER A 136 3.38 -14.89 -10.62
C SER A 136 3.80 -16.29 -11.00
N GLY A 137 2.88 -17.25 -10.90
CA GLY A 137 3.19 -18.66 -11.18
C GLY A 137 4.36 -19.21 -10.34
N GLY A 138 4.43 -18.83 -9.06
CA GLY A 138 5.51 -19.22 -8.15
C GLY A 138 6.78 -18.38 -8.23
N THR A 139 6.81 -17.31 -9.05
CA THR A 139 7.98 -16.45 -9.21
C THR A 139 7.67 -14.99 -8.87
N TRP A 140 8.57 -14.30 -8.16
CA TRP A 140 8.42 -12.89 -7.75
C TRP A 140 8.80 -11.90 -8.85
N THR A 141 8.17 -12.05 -10.01
CA THR A 141 8.55 -11.35 -11.25
C THR A 141 7.59 -10.24 -11.64
N ALA A 142 6.40 -10.17 -11.04
CA ALA A 142 5.42 -9.14 -11.34
C ALA A 142 5.59 -7.92 -10.45
N GLN A 143 5.24 -6.75 -10.99
CA GLN A 143 5.15 -5.49 -10.29
C GLN A 143 3.70 -5.07 -10.22
N PHE A 144 3.28 -4.60 -9.05
CA PHE A 144 1.96 -4.08 -8.78
C PHE A 144 2.07 -2.63 -8.34
N TYR A 145 1.18 -1.81 -8.84
CA TYR A 145 1.01 -0.42 -8.43
C TYR A 145 -0.48 -0.13 -8.30
N ALA A 146 -0.86 0.58 -7.23
CA ALA A 146 -2.23 1.03 -7.02
C ALA A 146 -2.28 2.47 -6.50
N THR A 147 -3.33 3.18 -6.88
CA THR A 147 -3.67 4.51 -6.39
C THR A 147 -5.06 4.51 -5.82
N ARG A 148 -5.33 5.42 -4.88
CA ARG A 148 -6.68 5.67 -4.39
C ARG A 148 -7.63 6.05 -5.52
N GLU A 149 -8.90 5.67 -5.34
CA GLU A 149 -10.04 6.10 -6.15
C GLU A 149 -10.90 7.12 -5.40
#